data_AF-A0A831WBG4-F1
#
_entry.id   AF-A0A831WBG4-F1
#
_cell.length_a   1.000
_cell.length_b   1.000
_cell.length_c   1.000
_cell.angle_alpha   90.00
_cell.angle_beta   90.00
_cell.angle_gamma   90.00
#
_symmetry.space_group_name_H-M   'P 1'
#
loop_
_entity.id
_entity.type
_entity.pdbx_description
1 polymer ?
#
loop_
_entity_poly.entity_id
_entity_poly.type
_entity_poly.pdbx_seq_one_letter_code
_entity_poly.pdbx_strand_id
1 'polypeptide(L)'
;MVGAIGIAIGLALYGPKLIRTVGSEITELDQMRAFSIAMAASITVIIATQFGLPVSSTHIAVGAVFGVGFLREFIKASYARMIEDIKDHHEGADHEVIEAFLNDFRRASVDEKGRMLAELKKHKTEAELTKKERKGLKKIYHKELVKRSALMKIAAAWVITVPASGLMAAMLFYTIRGMML
;
A
#
# COMPACT_ATOMS: atom_id res chain seq x y z
N MET A 1 31.16 14.67 13.01
CA MET A 1 31.67 13.32 13.33
C MET A 1 30.88 12.63 14.43
N VAL A 2 30.70 13.22 15.62
CA VAL A 2 29.98 12.58 16.76
C VAL A 2 28.57 12.11 16.38
N GLY A 3 27.78 12.93 15.68
CA GLY A 3 26.44 12.54 15.23
C GLY A 3 26.41 11.36 14.25
N ALA A 4 27.36 11.28 13.33
CA ALA A 4 27.45 10.17 12.37
C ALA A 4 27.78 8.84 13.06
N ILE A 5 28.68 8.88 14.05
CA ILE A 5 29.03 7.71 14.87
C ILE A 5 27.83 7.26 15.70
N GLY A 6 27.10 8.21 16.32
CA GLY A 6 25.89 7.91 17.09
C GLY A 6 24.79 7.26 16.24
N ILE A 7 24.55 7.77 15.02
CA ILE A 7 23.59 7.17 14.08
C ILE A 7 24.03 5.76 13.67
N ALA A 8 25.31 5.55 13.35
CA ALA A 8 25.84 4.24 12.96
C ALA A 8 25.65 3.20 14.07
N ILE A 9 25.97 3.55 15.31
CA ILE A 9 25.78 2.68 16.48
C ILE A 9 24.29 2.41 16.73
N GLY A 10 23.46 3.45 16.70
CA GLY A 10 22.01 3.30 16.89
C GLY A 10 21.36 2.39 15.84
N LEU A 11 21.77 2.53 14.57
CA LEU A 11 21.31 1.68 13.48
C LEU A 11 21.80 0.24 13.63
N ALA A 12 23.04 0.02 14.07
CA ALA A 12 23.57 -1.32 14.31
C ALA A 12 22.79 -2.06 15.42
N LEU A 13 22.42 -1.36 16.50
CA LEU A 13 21.73 -1.97 17.66
C LEU A 13 20.24 -2.19 17.41
N TYR A 14 19.54 -1.19 16.85
CA TYR A 14 18.07 -1.20 16.76
C TYR A 14 17.54 -1.32 15.32
N GLY A 15 18.38 -1.08 14.31
CA GLY A 15 18.01 -1.15 12.90
C GLY A 15 17.44 -2.50 12.46
N PRO A 16 18.05 -3.65 12.82
CA PRO A 16 17.55 -4.96 12.39
C PRO A 16 16.12 -5.26 12.83
N LYS A 17 15.73 -4.82 14.03
CA LYS A 17 14.36 -5.01 14.55
C LYS A 17 13.35 -4.13 13.82
N LEU A 18 13.72 -2.89 13.52
CA LEU A 18 12.87 -1.97 12.77
C LEU A 18 12.67 -2.45 11.33
N ILE A 19 13.74 -2.87 10.65
CA ILE A 19 13.69 -3.37 9.26
C ILE A 19 12.78 -4.60 9.16
N ARG A 20 12.89 -5.55 10.09
CA ARG A 20 12.00 -6.73 10.11
C ARG A 20 10.53 -6.36 10.34
N THR A 21 10.24 -5.39 11.19
CA THR A 21 8.87 -4.97 11.49
C THR A 21 8.23 -4.31 10.27
N VAL A 22 8.93 -3.36 9.63
CA VAL A 22 8.43 -2.68 8.42
C VAL A 22 8.31 -3.64 7.24
N GLY A 23 9.27 -4.57 7.08
CA GLY A 23 9.30 -5.52 5.97
C GLY A 23 8.26 -6.65 6.05
N SER A 24 7.73 -6.95 7.23
CA SER A 24 6.77 -8.06 7.43
C SER A 24 5.35 -7.63 7.79
N GLU A 25 5.16 -6.46 8.41
CA GLU A 25 3.83 -6.08 8.92
C GLU A 25 2.93 -5.34 7.92
N ILE A 26 3.50 -4.66 6.91
CA ILE A 26 2.74 -3.71 6.10
C ILE A 26 2.31 -4.29 4.75
N THR A 27 3.20 -4.92 3.98
CA THR A 27 2.89 -5.63 2.72
C THR A 27 3.95 -6.71 2.45
N GLU A 28 3.65 -7.77 1.69
CA GLU A 28 4.72 -8.62 1.14
C GLU A 28 5.52 -7.83 0.10
N LEU A 29 6.69 -7.33 0.51
CA LEU A 29 7.61 -6.61 -0.36
C LEU A 29 8.34 -7.61 -1.26
N ASP A 30 8.02 -7.55 -2.54
CA ASP A 30 8.88 -8.08 -3.61
C ASP A 30 9.97 -7.06 -3.95
N GLN A 31 11.10 -7.50 -4.52
CA GLN A 31 12.27 -6.63 -4.78
C GLN A 31 11.93 -5.43 -5.67
N MET A 32 11.05 -5.63 -6.67
CA MET A 32 10.54 -4.55 -7.53
C MET A 32 9.70 -3.52 -6.76
N ARG A 33 8.97 -3.96 -5.73
CA ARG A 33 8.14 -3.10 -4.88
C ARG A 33 9.01 -2.30 -3.92
N ALA A 34 10.02 -2.94 -3.33
CA ALA A 34 11.01 -2.28 -2.50
C ALA A 34 11.71 -1.16 -3.27
N PHE A 35 12.12 -1.43 -4.51
CA PHE A 35 12.72 -0.43 -5.39
C PHE A 35 11.75 0.72 -5.69
N SER A 36 10.49 0.42 -6.01
CA SER A 36 9.46 1.45 -6.27
C SER A 36 9.23 2.36 -5.05
N ILE A 37 9.17 1.79 -3.85
CA ILE A 37 9.04 2.53 -2.58
C ILE A 37 10.27 3.44 -2.36
N ALA A 38 11.48 2.89 -2.54
CA ALA A 38 12.72 3.64 -2.36
C ALA A 38 12.85 4.79 -3.35
N MET A 39 12.48 4.58 -4.62
CA MET A 39 12.48 5.62 -5.66
C MET A 39 11.46 6.71 -5.34
N ALA A 40 10.21 6.35 -5.01
CA ALA A 40 9.18 7.32 -4.65
C ALA A 40 9.59 8.18 -3.45
N ALA A 41 10.15 7.54 -2.40
CA ALA A 41 10.64 8.25 -1.23
C ALA A 41 11.82 9.17 -1.57
N SER A 42 12.79 8.68 -2.34
CA SER A 42 13.98 9.46 -2.74
C SER A 42 13.61 10.68 -3.58
N ILE A 43 12.75 10.51 -4.59
CA ILE A 43 12.26 11.62 -5.42
C ILE A 43 11.56 12.67 -4.55
N THR A 44 10.69 12.23 -3.63
CA THR A 44 9.97 13.14 -2.73
C THR A 44 10.94 13.92 -1.84
N VAL A 45 11.95 13.26 -1.27
CA VAL A 45 12.98 13.90 -0.45
C VAL A 45 13.78 14.91 -1.27
N ILE A 46 14.20 14.55 -2.47
CA ILE A 46 14.96 15.44 -3.36
C ILE A 46 14.15 16.69 -3.66
N ILE A 47 12.89 16.54 -4.09
CA ILE A 47 12.01 17.66 -4.40
C ILE A 47 11.82 18.56 -3.18
N ALA A 48 11.49 18.00 -2.01
CA ALA A 48 11.32 18.78 -0.79
C ALA A 48 12.61 19.53 -0.39
N THR A 49 13.77 18.89 -0.57
CA THR A 49 15.08 19.49 -0.30
C THR A 49 15.38 20.65 -1.26
N GLN A 50 15.02 20.52 -2.54
CA GLN A 50 15.16 21.62 -3.52
C GLN A 50 14.33 22.85 -3.14
N PHE A 51 13.16 22.65 -2.50
CA PHE A 51 12.33 23.73 -1.97
C PHE A 51 12.76 24.22 -0.57
N GLY A 52 13.81 23.64 0.03
CA GLY A 52 14.26 24.01 1.38
C GLY A 52 13.29 23.65 2.50
N LEU A 53 12.31 22.75 2.24
CA LEU A 53 11.30 22.37 3.22
C LEU A 53 11.84 21.27 4.15
N PRO A 54 11.84 21.46 5.48
CA PRO A 54 12.21 20.41 6.42
C PRO A 54 11.10 19.36 6.47
N VAL A 55 11.32 18.22 5.83
CA VAL A 55 10.35 17.12 5.75
C VAL A 55 10.81 15.90 6.56
N SER A 56 9.84 15.16 7.10
CA SER A 56 10.11 13.92 7.83
C SER A 56 10.32 12.74 6.87
N SER A 57 11.54 12.22 6.81
CA SER A 57 11.87 11.03 6.01
C SER A 57 11.07 9.80 6.41
N THR A 58 10.71 9.66 7.70
CA THR A 58 9.83 8.58 8.18
C THR A 58 8.43 8.67 7.59
N HIS A 59 7.82 9.86 7.56
CA HIS A 59 6.50 10.04 6.94
C HIS A 59 6.53 9.72 5.45
N ILE A 60 7.58 10.15 4.75
CA ILE A 60 7.75 9.88 3.32
C ILE A 60 7.88 8.37 3.07
N ALA A 61 8.75 7.68 3.82
CA ALA A 61 8.95 6.25 3.67
C ALA A 61 7.68 5.45 3.99
N VAL A 62 7.02 5.75 5.10
CA VAL A 62 5.77 5.10 5.51
C VAL A 62 4.66 5.37 4.49
N GLY A 63 4.52 6.60 4.01
CA GLY A 63 3.58 6.98 2.96
C GLY A 63 3.81 6.22 1.65
N ALA A 64 5.06 6.06 1.22
CA ALA A 64 5.40 5.30 0.03
C ALA A 64 5.06 3.80 0.17
N VAL A 65 5.35 3.18 1.33
CA VAL A 65 4.98 1.78 1.61
C VAL A 65 3.46 1.59 1.54
N PHE A 66 2.70 2.45 2.23
CA PHE A 66 1.24 2.39 2.20
C PHE A 66 0.68 2.67 0.80
N GLY A 67 1.27 3.61 0.06
CA GLY A 67 0.86 3.93 -1.32
C GLY A 67 0.94 2.71 -2.24
N VAL A 68 2.07 1.99 -2.21
CA VAL A 68 2.24 0.74 -2.99
C VAL A 68 1.29 -0.36 -2.50
N GLY A 69 1.09 -0.48 -1.18
CA GLY A 69 0.15 -1.44 -0.60
C GLY A 69 -1.29 -1.22 -1.05
N PHE A 70 -1.78 0.01 -0.98
CA PHE A 70 -3.14 0.37 -1.41
C PHE A 70 -3.31 0.29 -2.93
N LEU A 71 -2.30 0.67 -3.71
CA LEU A 71 -2.34 0.52 -5.17
C LEU A 71 -2.50 -0.95 -5.57
N ARG A 72 -1.75 -1.86 -4.92
CA ARG A 72 -1.87 -3.29 -5.16
C ARG A 72 -3.26 -3.83 -4.81
N GLU A 73 -3.78 -3.42 -3.66
CA GLU A 73 -5.14 -3.78 -3.24
C GLU A 73 -6.19 -3.30 -4.23
N PHE A 74 -6.05 -2.06 -4.71
CA PHE A 74 -6.92 -1.47 -5.72
C PHE A 74 -6.87 -2.24 -7.05
N ILE A 75 -5.68 -2.54 -7.58
CA ILE A 75 -5.50 -3.27 -8.85
C ILE A 75 -6.10 -4.68 -8.73
N LYS A 76 -5.82 -5.40 -7.64
CA LYS A 76 -6.33 -6.76 -7.44
C LYS A 76 -7.85 -6.80 -7.32
N ALA A 77 -8.42 -5.84 -6.58
CA ALA A 77 -9.87 -5.68 -6.50
C ALA A 77 -10.49 -5.34 -7.86
N SER A 78 -9.79 -4.54 -8.69
CA SER A 78 -10.27 -4.20 -10.03
C SER A 78 -10.23 -5.36 -11.02
N TYR A 79 -9.19 -6.19 -10.96
CA TYR A 79 -9.07 -7.37 -11.82
C TYR A 79 -10.10 -8.46 -11.47
N ALA A 80 -10.38 -8.65 -10.17
CA ALA A 80 -11.45 -9.56 -9.73
C ALA A 80 -12.83 -9.12 -10.25
N ARG A 81 -13.14 -7.82 -10.18
CA ARG A 81 -14.37 -7.24 -10.74
C ARG A 81 -14.49 -7.45 -12.25
N MET A 82 -13.38 -7.34 -12.98
CA MET A 82 -13.35 -7.54 -14.44
C MET A 82 -13.63 -9.00 -14.82
N ILE A 83 -13.15 -9.97 -14.05
CA ILE A 83 -13.41 -11.40 -14.30
C ILE A 83 -14.87 -11.77 -14.03
N GLU A 84 -15.45 -11.23 -12.96
CA GLU A 84 -16.85 -11.50 -12.59
C GLU A 84 -17.83 -10.86 -13.59
N ASP A 85 -17.53 -9.63 -14.07
CA ASP A 85 -18.28 -8.98 -15.16
C ASP A 85 -18.28 -9.84 -16.44
N ILE A 86 -17.20 -10.57 -16.74
CA ILE A 86 -17.14 -11.49 -17.88
C ILE A 86 -17.96 -12.78 -17.63
N LYS A 87 -18.01 -13.28 -16.39
CA LYS A 87 -18.78 -14.50 -16.05
C LYS A 87 -20.29 -14.25 -16.08
N ASP A 88 -20.73 -13.13 -15.53
CA ASP A 88 -22.17 -12.86 -15.38
C ASP A 88 -22.83 -12.42 -16.70
N HIS A 89 -22.08 -11.95 -17.70
CA HIS A 89 -22.59 -11.68 -19.05
C HIS A 89 -22.79 -12.96 -19.90
N HIS A 90 -22.56 -14.15 -19.33
CA HIS A 90 -22.66 -15.45 -20.00
C HIS A 90 -23.42 -16.52 -19.18
N GLU A 91 -24.47 -16.15 -18.43
CA GLU A 91 -25.33 -17.10 -17.69
C GLU A 91 -26.30 -17.94 -18.57
N GLY A 92 -25.83 -18.37 -19.74
CA GLY A 92 -26.54 -19.32 -20.63
C GLY A 92 -25.62 -20.28 -21.38
N ALA A 93 -24.30 -20.18 -21.21
CA ALA A 93 -23.33 -21.08 -21.81
C ALA A 93 -22.53 -21.78 -20.71
N ASP A 94 -22.33 -23.09 -20.88
CA ASP A 94 -21.75 -24.03 -19.92
C ASP A 94 -20.66 -23.44 -19.02
N HIS A 95 -20.88 -23.46 -17.71
CA HIS A 95 -19.93 -23.00 -16.68
C HIS A 95 -18.52 -23.60 -16.86
N GLU A 96 -18.40 -24.81 -17.41
CA GLU A 96 -17.13 -25.45 -17.76
C GLU A 96 -16.33 -24.69 -18.83
N VAL A 97 -17.00 -24.10 -19.83
CA VAL A 97 -16.34 -23.36 -20.92
C VAL A 97 -15.74 -22.06 -20.40
N ILE A 98 -16.46 -21.38 -19.49
CA ILE A 98 -16.00 -20.13 -18.87
C ILE A 98 -14.82 -20.40 -17.94
N GLU A 99 -14.84 -21.48 -17.15
CA GLU A 99 -13.70 -21.85 -16.32
C GLU A 99 -12.47 -22.26 -17.15
N ALA A 100 -12.65 -23.01 -18.24
CA ALA A 100 -11.58 -23.36 -19.16
C ALA A 100 -10.95 -22.10 -19.80
N PHE A 101 -11.79 -21.17 -20.29
CA PHE A 101 -11.34 -19.91 -20.85
C PHE A 101 -10.58 -19.05 -19.83
N LEU A 102 -11.05 -18.95 -18.58
CA LEU A 102 -10.34 -18.18 -17.54
C LEU A 102 -9.01 -18.81 -17.15
N ASN A 103 -8.91 -20.14 -17.21
CA ASN A 103 -7.66 -20.84 -16.93
C ASN A 103 -6.63 -20.58 -18.04
N ASP A 104 -7.06 -20.62 -19.30
CA ASP A 104 -6.23 -20.25 -20.45
C ASP A 104 -5.87 -18.76 -20.44
N PHE A 105 -6.83 -17.88 -20.16
CA PHE A 105 -6.58 -16.45 -20.04
C PHE A 105 -5.58 -16.14 -18.94
N ARG A 106 -5.59 -16.86 -17.80
CA ARG A 106 -4.57 -16.68 -16.75
C ARG A 106 -3.17 -17.05 -17.22
N ARG A 107 -3.06 -18.13 -18.01
CA ARG A 107 -1.81 -18.69 -18.52
C ARG A 107 -1.24 -17.97 -19.74
N ALA A 108 -2.07 -17.24 -20.49
CA ALA A 108 -1.68 -16.54 -21.70
C ALA A 108 -0.71 -15.36 -21.47
N SER A 109 0.10 -15.07 -22.50
CA SER A 109 1.00 -13.92 -22.54
C SER A 109 0.24 -12.58 -22.58
N VAL A 110 0.91 -11.47 -22.27
CA VAL A 110 0.27 -10.14 -22.18
C VAL A 110 -0.33 -9.70 -23.52
N ASP A 111 0.34 -9.98 -24.63
CA ASP A 111 -0.15 -9.68 -25.99
C ASP A 111 -1.35 -10.54 -26.38
N GLU A 112 -1.37 -11.82 -26.01
CA GLU A 112 -2.50 -12.72 -26.27
C GLU A 112 -3.74 -12.34 -25.46
N LYS A 113 -3.57 -11.94 -24.19
CA LYS A 113 -4.66 -11.41 -23.36
C LYS A 113 -5.35 -10.22 -24.03
N GLY A 114 -4.57 -9.33 -24.66
CA GLY A 114 -5.10 -8.19 -25.42
C GLY A 114 -5.96 -8.61 -26.62
N ARG A 115 -5.55 -9.66 -27.34
CA ARG A 115 -6.31 -10.20 -28.49
C ARG A 115 -7.59 -10.93 -28.05
N MET A 116 -7.52 -11.75 -27.00
CA MET A 116 -8.67 -12.44 -26.42
C MET A 116 -9.76 -11.44 -25.95
N LEU A 117 -9.35 -10.32 -25.35
CA LEU A 117 -10.26 -9.24 -24.95
C LEU A 117 -10.87 -8.51 -26.16
N ALA A 118 -10.11 -8.34 -27.25
CA ALA A 118 -10.59 -7.71 -28.47
C ALA A 118 -11.62 -8.59 -29.22
N GLU A 119 -11.48 -9.92 -29.14
CA GLU A 119 -12.44 -10.89 -29.67
C GLU A 119 -13.74 -10.93 -28.85
N LEU A 120 -13.65 -10.92 -27.52
CA LEU A 120 -14.83 -10.84 -26.64
C LEU A 120 -15.66 -9.58 -26.88
N LYS A 121 -15.01 -8.46 -27.24
CA LYS A 121 -15.72 -7.20 -27.55
C LYS A 121 -16.49 -7.24 -28.87
N LYS A 122 -16.19 -8.20 -29.77
CA LYS A 122 -16.87 -8.36 -31.07
C LYS A 122 -18.12 -9.24 -30.99
N HIS A 123 -18.25 -10.11 -29.98
CA HIS A 123 -19.43 -10.96 -29.77
C HIS A 123 -20.19 -10.55 -28.51
N LYS A 124 -21.32 -9.85 -28.70
CA LYS A 124 -22.23 -9.44 -27.63
C LYS A 124 -23.38 -10.44 -27.56
N THR A 125 -23.21 -11.54 -26.85
CA THR A 125 -24.28 -12.54 -26.67
C THR A 125 -24.77 -12.52 -25.23
N GLU A 126 -26.02 -12.01 -25.10
CA GLU A 126 -27.04 -12.22 -24.06
C GLU A 126 -26.62 -12.48 -22.60
N ALA A 127 -26.65 -11.42 -21.78
CA ALA A 127 -27.27 -11.41 -20.43
C ALA A 127 -27.30 -9.96 -19.91
N GLU A 128 -28.48 -9.35 -19.81
CA GLU A 128 -28.65 -7.99 -19.27
C GLU A 128 -28.82 -8.03 -17.75
N LEU A 129 -27.80 -7.64 -17.00
CA LEU A 129 -27.88 -7.44 -15.54
C LEU A 129 -28.54 -6.09 -15.18
N THR A 130 -29.46 -6.13 -14.21
CA THR A 130 -30.25 -4.96 -13.77
C THR A 130 -29.48 -4.13 -12.74
N LYS A 131 -29.68 -2.80 -12.73
CA LYS A 131 -29.05 -1.82 -11.80
C LYS A 131 -29.11 -2.20 -10.29
N LYS A 132 -30.04 -3.05 -9.89
CA LYS A 132 -30.27 -3.49 -8.50
C LYS A 132 -29.27 -4.56 -8.04
N GLU A 133 -28.85 -5.45 -8.94
CA GLU A 133 -27.89 -6.54 -8.69
C GLU A 133 -26.47 -5.98 -8.50
N ARG A 134 -26.13 -4.93 -9.26
CA ARG A 134 -24.89 -4.13 -9.13
C ARG A 134 -24.65 -3.53 -7.73
N LYS A 135 -25.69 -3.40 -6.90
CA LYS A 135 -25.58 -2.80 -5.56
C LYS A 135 -25.44 -3.87 -4.46
N GLY A 136 -25.93 -5.09 -4.68
CA GLY A 136 -25.86 -6.22 -3.75
C GLY A 136 -24.49 -6.90 -3.72
N LEU A 137 -23.84 -7.03 -4.88
CA LEU A 137 -22.48 -7.55 -5.08
C LEU A 137 -21.35 -6.71 -4.47
N LYS A 138 -21.69 -5.56 -3.85
CA LYS A 138 -20.75 -4.69 -3.15
C LYS A 138 -20.17 -5.31 -1.87
N LYS A 139 -20.48 -6.56 -1.55
CA LYS A 139 -20.14 -7.18 -0.27
C LYS A 139 -19.73 -8.64 -0.45
N ILE A 140 -18.53 -8.92 0.06
CA ILE A 140 -17.98 -10.26 0.38
C ILE A 140 -17.06 -10.86 -0.71
N TYR A 141 -15.82 -10.35 -0.74
CA TYR A 141 -14.68 -11.06 -0.15
C TYR A 141 -13.61 -10.02 0.25
N HIS A 142 -13.50 -9.73 1.55
CA HIS A 142 -12.40 -8.94 2.10
C HIS A 142 -11.29 -9.88 2.55
N LYS A 143 -10.12 -9.76 1.93
CA LYS A 143 -8.87 -9.78 2.68
C LYS A 143 -8.27 -8.40 2.50
N GLU A 144 -8.37 -7.57 3.53
CA GLU A 144 -7.59 -6.33 3.59
C GLU A 144 -6.12 -6.72 3.43
N LEU A 145 -5.51 -6.36 2.31
CA LEU A 145 -4.10 -6.65 2.06
C LEU A 145 -3.19 -5.67 2.82
N VAL A 146 -3.76 -4.54 3.25
CA VAL A 146 -3.10 -3.53 4.08
C VAL A 146 -3.74 -3.55 5.47
N LYS A 147 -2.98 -3.90 6.50
CA LYS A 147 -3.44 -3.86 7.90
C LYS A 147 -3.67 -2.41 8.32
N ARG A 148 -4.92 -1.92 8.22
CA ARG A 148 -5.30 -0.56 8.64
C ARG A 148 -4.95 -0.28 10.10
N SER A 149 -4.90 -1.31 10.94
CA SER A 149 -4.48 -1.22 12.33
C SER A 149 -3.03 -0.76 12.50
N ALA A 150 -2.11 -1.12 11.59
CA ALA A 150 -0.74 -0.63 11.62
C ALA A 150 -0.68 0.87 11.31
N LEU A 151 -1.46 1.32 10.32
CA LEU A 151 -1.58 2.75 9.99
C LEU A 151 -2.12 3.56 11.17
N MET A 152 -3.17 3.08 11.82
CA MET A 152 -3.75 3.75 12.99
C MET A 152 -2.79 3.79 14.18
N LYS A 153 -2.01 2.74 14.42
CA LYS A 153 -0.98 2.73 15.47
C LYS A 153 0.13 3.75 15.20
N ILE A 154 0.59 3.84 13.95
CA ILE A 154 1.63 4.80 13.55
C ILE A 154 1.12 6.23 13.68
N ALA A 155 -0.09 6.51 13.19
CA ALA A 155 -0.71 7.83 13.31
C ALA A 155 -0.90 8.24 14.78
N ALA A 156 -1.39 7.33 15.62
CA ALA A 156 -1.53 7.58 17.06
C ALA A 156 -0.17 7.88 17.70
N ALA A 157 0.89 7.14 17.35
CA ALA A 157 2.24 7.40 17.84
C ALA A 157 2.74 8.80 17.44
N TRP A 158 2.48 9.27 16.23
CA TRP A 158 2.85 10.63 15.81
C TRP A 158 2.12 11.71 16.60
N VAL A 159 0.83 11.53 16.84
CA VAL A 159 0.01 12.49 17.61
C VAL A 159 0.42 12.53 19.08
N ILE A 160 0.82 11.40 19.66
CA ILE A 160 1.18 11.31 21.08
C ILE A 160 2.62 11.75 21.35
N THR A 161 3.56 11.38 20.47
CA THR A 161 5.00 11.62 20.73
C THR A 161 5.35 13.11 20.73
N VAL A 162 4.76 13.92 19.83
CA VAL A 162 5.09 15.34 19.73
C VAL A 162 4.73 16.13 21.00
N PRO A 163 3.48 16.06 21.54
CA PRO A 163 3.15 16.70 22.80
C PRO A 163 3.94 16.14 24.00
N ALA A 164 4.13 14.81 24.05
CA ALA A 164 4.88 14.19 25.14
C ALA A 164 6.34 14.69 25.19
N SER A 165 7.01 14.78 24.04
CA SER A 165 8.36 15.35 23.96
C SER A 165 8.39 16.83 24.35
N GLY A 166 7.38 17.61 23.95
CA GLY A 166 7.24 19.02 24.34
C GLY A 166 7.09 19.21 25.85
N LEU A 167 6.23 18.40 26.49
CA LEU A 167 6.04 18.42 27.94
C LEU A 167 7.30 18.01 28.70
N MET A 168 7.98 16.97 28.22
CA MET A 168 9.23 16.50 28.83
C MET A 168 10.34 17.56 28.72
N ALA A 169 10.47 18.20 27.55
CA ALA A 169 11.41 19.30 27.35
C ALA A 169 11.09 20.50 28.26
N ALA A 170 9.81 20.87 28.38
CA ALA A 170 9.36 21.93 29.26
C ALA A 170 9.69 21.62 30.74
N MET A 171 9.41 20.39 31.19
CA MET A 171 9.73 19.95 32.54
C MET A 171 11.23 20.09 32.83
N LEU A 172 12.09 19.52 31.97
CA LEU A 172 13.54 19.62 32.13
C LEU A 172 14.04 21.07 32.17
N PHE A 173 13.53 21.92 31.29
CA PHE A 173 13.90 23.33 31.24
C PHE A 173 13.56 24.06 32.55
N TYR A 174 12.34 23.88 33.07
CA TYR A 174 11.93 24.54 34.32
C TYR A 174 12.68 24.00 35.54
N THR A 175 13.01 22.70 35.58
CA THR A 175 13.81 22.13 36.66
C THR A 175 15.22 22.71 36.69
N ILE A 176 15.90 22.75 35.53
CA ILE A 176 17.25 23.32 35.42
C ILE A 176 17.24 24.81 35.76
N ARG A 177 16.27 25.56 35.22
CA ARG A 177 16.11 26.98 35.50
C ARG A 177 15.86 27.25 36.99
N GLY A 178 15.05 26.42 37.65
CA GLY A 178 14.77 26.52 39.08
C GLY A 178 15.96 26.16 39.97
N MET A 179 16.90 25.34 39.48
CA MET A 179 18.17 25.06 40.18
C MET A 179 19.22 26.16 39.99
N MET A 180 19.10 26.97 38.95
CA MET A 180 20.04 28.06 38.63
C MET A 180 19.64 29.42 39.23
N LEU A 181 18.42 29.53 39.78
CA LEU A 181 17.90 30.68 40.50
C LEU A 181 18.03 30.46 42.01
#